data_AF-A0AA90TTN6-F1
#
_entry.id   AF-A0AA90TTN6-F1
#
_cell.length_a   1.000
_cell.length_b   1.000
_cell.length_c   1.000
_cell.angle_alpha   90.00
_cell.angle_beta   90.00
_cell.angle_gamma   90.00
#
_symmetry.space_group_name_H-M   'P 1'
#
loop_
_entity.id
_entity.type
_entity.pdbx_description
1 polymer ?
#
loop_
_entity_poly.entity_id
_entity_poly.type
_entity_poly.pdbx_seq_one_letter_code
_entity_poly.pdbx_strand_id
1 'polypeptide(L)'
;MRLSTATFSLCLLLSACGGDADPGNPTAAPAPPVAADAVADAIPQADDAPPPALAGEAEDSMTGFDSGSSEKTSGTDVSRLSRLATFPVGVSVAYGNEAFSYTNSPAQQAVIKTHFSQLTAGNIMKMSYLHPAQDTYNFTQADDFLKFARDNGKTLHAHALIWHSDYQVPAFMKNYQGDKAAWLAMLKTHVQTITRHFSGKVASWDVVNEAINDGGGYRNSIFYQKTGADYIEQAFINARAVDKKADLYYNDYNIEADAAKLQTLTEMLDGFKARSVPISGVGFQMHIYMDYPSVSTISAAFKRAVDRNLKVKITELDIPINNPFSPPYQAGDIKRELTPALALAQKKRYCEVVKAYMDTVPARLRGGVTVWGVSDPSSWLISDLFKNAHADWPLLFDGAYQQKPALRGVADGLSGKACTNT
;
A
#
# COMPACT_ATOMS: atom_id res chain seq x y z
N MET A 1 -34.17 27.81 25.96
CA MET A 1 -33.70 26.41 25.76
C MET A 1 -33.25 26.26 24.32
N ARG A 2 -31.94 26.26 24.05
CA ARG A 2 -31.39 25.98 22.72
C ARG A 2 -31.02 24.50 22.70
N LEU A 3 -31.71 23.69 21.90
CA LEU A 3 -31.30 22.31 21.63
C LEU A 3 -30.15 22.34 20.61
N SER A 4 -29.01 21.81 21.04
CA SER A 4 -27.85 21.54 20.20
C SER A 4 -28.12 20.28 19.39
N THR A 5 -28.14 20.39 18.07
CA THR A 5 -28.10 19.25 17.14
C THR A 5 -26.70 18.65 17.17
N ALA A 6 -26.56 17.48 17.78
CA ALA A 6 -25.34 16.68 17.69
C ALA A 6 -25.32 15.97 16.33
N THR A 7 -24.35 16.33 15.48
CA THR A 7 -24.04 15.63 14.24
C THR A 7 -23.42 14.28 14.58
N PHE A 8 -24.13 13.17 14.33
CA PHE A 8 -23.57 11.83 14.44
C PHE A 8 -22.58 11.61 13.30
N SER A 9 -21.29 11.53 13.62
CA SER A 9 -20.25 11.07 12.71
C SER A 9 -20.36 9.54 12.62
N LEU A 10 -20.83 9.03 11.49
CA LEU A 10 -20.86 7.60 11.20
C LEU A 10 -19.41 7.15 10.90
N CYS A 11 -18.70 6.61 11.89
CA CYS A 11 -17.42 5.93 11.67
C CYS A 11 -17.67 4.69 10.82
N LEU A 12 -17.15 4.72 9.60
CA LEU A 12 -17.32 3.71 8.56
C LEU A 12 -16.13 2.75 8.61
N LEU A 13 -16.39 1.52 9.03
CA LEU A 13 -15.44 0.41 9.05
C LEU A 13 -15.13 -0.01 7.61
N LEU A 14 -13.94 0.33 7.12
CA LEU A 14 -13.33 -0.37 6.00
C LEU A 14 -12.51 -1.53 6.56
N SER A 15 -12.84 -2.77 6.17
CA SER A 15 -11.84 -3.84 6.16
C SER A 15 -11.00 -3.66 4.89
N ALA A 16 -9.74 -3.28 5.05
CA ALA A 16 -8.80 -3.04 3.95
C ALA A 16 -8.25 -4.34 3.33
N CYS A 17 -7.58 -4.18 2.19
CA CYS A 17 -7.17 -5.17 1.17
C CYS A 17 -6.67 -6.53 1.68
N GLY A 18 -7.54 -7.52 1.64
CA GLY A 18 -7.19 -8.88 2.05
C GLY A 18 -8.30 -9.47 2.88
N GLY A 19 -9.13 -10.26 2.21
CA GLY A 19 -10.38 -10.79 2.73
C GLY A 19 -10.27 -11.32 4.16
N ASP A 20 -10.99 -10.66 5.07
CA ASP A 20 -11.85 -11.35 6.02
C ASP A 20 -12.95 -10.42 6.56
N ALA A 21 -14.11 -11.03 6.76
CA ALA A 21 -15.23 -10.52 7.54
C ALA A 21 -15.12 -11.09 8.96
N ASP A 22 -15.14 -10.23 9.96
CA ASP A 22 -15.01 -10.57 11.40
C ASP A 22 -16.26 -11.29 11.95
N PRO A 23 -16.13 -12.49 12.57
CA PRO A 23 -17.17 -13.05 13.42
C PRO A 23 -16.77 -12.93 14.90
N GLY A 24 -17.50 -12.10 15.65
CA GLY A 24 -17.34 -11.93 17.08
C GLY A 24 -17.55 -13.21 17.93
N ASN A 25 -16.80 -13.27 19.03
CA ASN A 25 -16.73 -14.27 20.12
C ASN A 25 -18.05 -14.37 20.95
N PRO A 26 -18.43 -15.52 21.59
CA PRO A 26 -17.95 -15.82 22.96
C PRO A 26 -17.88 -17.31 23.44
N THR A 27 -17.01 -17.55 24.46
CA THR A 27 -17.06 -18.52 25.62
C THR A 27 -16.31 -19.89 25.66
N ALA A 28 -15.33 -19.95 26.59
CA ALA A 28 -14.67 -21.01 27.44
C ALA A 28 -15.24 -22.46 27.55
N ALA A 29 -14.57 -23.57 27.95
CA ALA A 29 -13.25 -24.06 28.45
C ALA A 29 -13.33 -25.65 28.61
N PRO A 30 -12.45 -26.44 29.32
CA PRO A 30 -10.98 -26.70 29.25
C PRO A 30 -10.52 -28.20 29.19
N ALA A 31 -9.18 -28.43 29.09
CA ALA A 31 -8.31 -29.51 29.66
C ALA A 31 -8.02 -30.83 28.86
N PRO A 32 -6.97 -31.66 29.19
CA PRO A 32 -5.54 -31.41 29.51
C PRO A 32 -4.54 -32.44 28.84
N PRO A 33 -3.37 -32.86 29.40
CA PRO A 33 -2.03 -32.72 28.78
C PRO A 33 -1.34 -34.04 28.34
N VAL A 34 -0.28 -33.98 27.51
CA VAL A 34 0.69 -35.10 27.39
C VAL A 34 2.13 -34.58 27.23
N ALA A 35 3.02 -35.36 27.84
CA ALA A 35 4.38 -35.13 28.27
C ALA A 35 5.45 -34.94 27.18
N ALA A 36 6.59 -34.45 27.68
CA ALA A 36 7.87 -34.28 27.04
C ALA A 36 8.53 -35.60 26.64
N ASP A 37 9.38 -35.54 25.62
CA ASP A 37 10.61 -36.31 25.57
C ASP A 37 11.72 -35.49 24.91
N ALA A 38 12.89 -35.54 25.53
CA ALA A 38 14.12 -34.88 25.13
C ALA A 38 15.09 -35.93 24.60
N VAL A 39 15.79 -35.67 23.48
CA VAL A 39 17.14 -36.21 23.26
C VAL A 39 17.97 -35.26 22.41
N ALA A 40 19.25 -35.21 22.77
CA ALA A 40 20.33 -34.32 22.43
C ALA A 40 20.97 -34.47 21.04
N ASP A 41 21.72 -33.41 20.70
CA ASP A 41 23.03 -33.34 20.02
C ASP A 41 23.35 -34.22 18.80
N ALA A 42 23.69 -33.54 17.69
CA ALA A 42 25.04 -33.61 17.11
C ALA A 42 25.19 -32.65 15.90
N ILE A 43 26.23 -31.82 15.94
CA ILE A 43 26.80 -31.08 14.80
C ILE A 43 27.84 -31.98 14.11
N PRO A 44 27.96 -31.90 12.78
CA PRO A 44 29.29 -31.58 12.23
C PRO A 44 29.28 -30.50 11.13
N GLN A 45 30.32 -29.65 11.17
CA GLN A 45 30.90 -28.86 10.08
C GLN A 45 31.32 -29.81 8.92
N ALA A 46 31.57 -29.45 7.66
CA ALA A 46 32.09 -28.26 6.97
C ALA A 46 31.58 -28.33 5.48
N ASP A 47 31.76 -27.40 4.55
CA ASP A 47 33.01 -26.89 3.98
C ASP A 47 32.76 -25.65 3.10
N ASP A 48 33.75 -24.77 3.11
CA ASP A 48 33.96 -23.64 2.21
C ASP A 48 34.44 -24.10 0.82
N ALA A 49 33.85 -23.57 -0.27
CA ALA A 49 34.58 -23.19 -1.49
C ALA A 49 33.72 -22.33 -2.45
N PRO A 50 34.32 -21.33 -3.13
CA PRO A 50 33.62 -20.25 -3.84
C PRO A 50 33.28 -20.57 -5.31
N PRO A 51 32.33 -19.85 -5.93
CA PRO A 51 32.10 -19.94 -7.38
C PRO A 51 33.06 -19.02 -8.18
N PRO A 52 33.55 -19.45 -9.37
CA PRO A 52 34.38 -18.63 -10.24
C PRO A 52 33.56 -17.67 -11.12
N ALA A 53 34.28 -16.66 -11.63
CA ALA A 53 33.79 -15.47 -12.30
C ALA A 53 33.62 -15.58 -13.83
N LEU A 54 32.67 -14.77 -14.30
CA LEU A 54 32.48 -14.02 -15.56
C LEU A 54 33.49 -14.14 -16.73
N ALA A 55 32.93 -14.29 -17.93
CA ALA A 55 33.26 -13.65 -19.22
C ALA A 55 32.08 -13.94 -20.17
N GLY A 56 31.62 -13.12 -21.13
CA GLY A 56 32.11 -11.89 -21.72
C GLY A 56 31.03 -11.27 -22.63
N GLU A 57 31.43 -10.19 -23.30
CA GLU A 57 30.66 -9.12 -23.91
C GLU A 57 29.93 -9.46 -25.23
N ALA A 58 28.93 -8.64 -25.58
CA ALA A 58 28.76 -8.11 -26.94
C ALA A 58 27.89 -6.84 -26.90
N GLU A 59 28.52 -5.72 -27.26
CA GLU A 59 27.86 -4.48 -27.67
C GLU A 59 27.15 -4.69 -29.01
N ASP A 60 26.02 -4.01 -29.23
CA ASP A 60 25.71 -3.54 -30.58
C ASP A 60 24.99 -2.18 -30.52
N SER A 61 25.54 -1.28 -31.33
CA SER A 61 25.17 0.10 -31.49
C SER A 61 24.45 0.25 -32.82
N MET A 62 23.27 0.85 -32.87
CA MET A 62 22.83 1.51 -34.11
C MET A 62 22.01 2.77 -33.83
N THR A 63 22.60 3.85 -34.33
CA THR A 63 22.04 5.17 -34.58
C THR A 63 21.00 5.13 -35.71
N GLY A 64 19.93 5.90 -35.60
CA GLY A 64 19.01 6.17 -36.70
C GLY A 64 18.16 7.41 -36.42
N PHE A 65 18.64 8.57 -36.86
CA PHE A 65 17.82 9.75 -37.10
C PHE A 65 17.04 9.50 -38.40
N ASP A 66 15.71 9.58 -38.36
CA ASP A 66 14.93 9.94 -39.53
C ASP A 66 13.83 10.94 -39.17
N SER A 67 13.67 11.83 -40.13
CA SER A 67 12.99 13.08 -40.22
C SER A 67 11.47 12.97 -40.39
N GLY A 68 10.80 13.98 -39.84
CA GLY A 68 9.48 14.50 -40.23
C GLY A 68 8.51 13.59 -40.98
N SER A 69 7.52 13.07 -40.25
CA SER A 69 6.16 13.07 -40.77
C SER A 69 5.28 13.89 -39.81
N SER A 70 4.62 14.88 -40.39
CA SER A 70 3.65 15.72 -39.71
C SER A 70 2.38 14.92 -39.44
N GLU A 71 2.34 14.18 -38.34
CA GLU A 71 1.10 13.62 -37.82
C GLU A 71 0.36 14.69 -37.01
N LYS A 72 -0.76 15.16 -37.59
CA LYS A 72 -1.84 15.75 -36.81
C LYS A 72 -2.38 14.70 -35.85
N THR A 73 -1.87 14.65 -34.63
CA THR A 73 -2.53 13.96 -33.52
C THR A 73 -3.22 14.99 -32.63
N SER A 74 -4.55 14.94 -32.60
CA SER A 74 -5.33 15.51 -31.50
C SER A 74 -5.06 14.66 -30.26
N GLY A 75 -3.93 14.87 -29.58
CA GLY A 75 -3.44 13.94 -28.54
C GLY A 75 -4.32 13.91 -27.29
N THR A 76 -5.27 12.98 -27.23
CA THR A 76 -6.11 12.67 -26.05
C THR A 76 -5.43 11.73 -25.06
N ASP A 77 -4.52 10.87 -25.53
CA ASP A 77 -3.91 9.81 -24.73
C ASP A 77 -2.68 10.29 -23.94
N VAL A 78 -2.57 9.82 -22.69
CA VAL A 78 -1.42 10.07 -21.82
C VAL A 78 -0.30 9.13 -22.25
N SER A 79 0.82 9.66 -22.74
CA SER A 79 1.92 8.82 -23.24
C SER A 79 2.64 8.04 -22.12
N ARG A 80 3.13 8.74 -21.09
CA ARG A 80 3.83 8.13 -19.93
C ARG A 80 3.59 8.94 -18.66
N LEU A 81 2.84 8.35 -17.73
CA LEU A 81 2.41 9.05 -16.51
C LEU A 81 3.59 9.40 -15.59
N SER A 82 4.52 8.47 -15.37
CA SER A 82 5.68 8.65 -14.51
C SER A 82 6.63 9.78 -14.93
N ARG A 83 6.62 10.18 -16.21
CA ARG A 83 7.46 11.30 -16.70
C ARG A 83 6.95 12.67 -16.28
N LEU A 84 5.73 12.76 -15.74
CA LEU A 84 5.13 14.00 -15.27
C LEU A 84 5.51 14.35 -13.83
N ALA A 85 6.30 13.51 -13.14
CA ALA A 85 6.71 13.70 -11.76
C ALA A 85 8.19 13.43 -11.55
N THR A 86 8.81 14.14 -10.61
CA THR A 86 10.19 13.90 -10.14
C THR A 86 10.24 12.97 -8.92
N PHE A 87 9.12 12.38 -8.55
CA PHE A 87 8.94 11.42 -7.46
C PHE A 87 8.25 10.16 -8.02
N PRO A 88 8.24 9.04 -7.28
CA PRO A 88 7.66 7.80 -7.77
C PRO A 88 6.15 7.93 -8.10
N VAL A 89 5.78 7.56 -9.33
CA VAL A 89 4.40 7.26 -9.71
C VAL A 89 4.26 5.75 -9.79
N GLY A 90 3.51 5.17 -8.87
CA GLY A 90 3.49 3.74 -8.61
C GLY A 90 2.19 3.04 -8.96
N VAL A 91 2.25 1.71 -8.99
CA VAL A 91 1.08 0.83 -9.12
C VAL A 91 1.26 -0.43 -8.27
N SER A 92 0.18 -0.88 -7.64
CA SER A 92 0.12 -2.20 -6.99
C SER A 92 -0.23 -3.29 -8.01
N VAL A 93 0.43 -4.43 -7.90
CA VAL A 93 0.25 -5.56 -8.83
C VAL A 93 0.18 -6.88 -8.09
N ALA A 94 -0.66 -7.77 -8.60
CA ALA A 94 -0.74 -9.17 -8.20
C ALA A 94 0.42 -9.98 -8.83
N TYR A 95 0.89 -11.01 -8.13
CA TYR A 95 1.97 -11.89 -8.58
C TYR A 95 1.69 -13.37 -8.31
N GLY A 96 2.38 -14.25 -9.03
CA GLY A 96 2.34 -15.69 -8.79
C GLY A 96 0.94 -16.26 -9.06
N ASN A 97 0.38 -16.92 -8.04
CA ASN A 97 -0.91 -17.61 -8.14
C ASN A 97 -2.12 -16.69 -7.87
N GLU A 98 -1.88 -15.40 -7.62
CA GLU A 98 -2.96 -14.44 -7.45
C GLU A 98 -3.76 -14.27 -8.75
N ALA A 99 -5.07 -14.04 -8.61
CA ALA A 99 -5.89 -13.60 -9.74
C ALA A 99 -5.31 -12.30 -10.32
N PHE A 100 -5.32 -12.17 -11.65
CA PHE A 100 -4.73 -11.02 -12.36
C PHE A 100 -3.21 -10.84 -12.14
N SER A 101 -2.48 -11.91 -11.83
CA SER A 101 -1.01 -11.88 -11.81
C SER A 101 -0.45 -11.32 -13.13
N TYR A 102 0.42 -10.31 -13.03
CA TYR A 102 0.94 -9.62 -14.22
C TYR A 102 1.78 -10.54 -15.11
N THR A 103 2.30 -11.65 -14.59
CA THR A 103 3.08 -12.62 -15.36
C THR A 103 2.27 -13.27 -16.47
N ASN A 104 0.94 -13.28 -16.33
CA ASN A 104 0.02 -13.95 -17.25
C ASN A 104 -0.57 -13.00 -18.31
N SER A 105 -0.21 -11.70 -18.28
CA SER A 105 -0.82 -10.68 -19.14
C SER A 105 0.23 -9.73 -19.75
N PRO A 106 0.64 -9.95 -21.02
CA PRO A 106 1.53 -9.03 -21.73
C PRO A 106 0.97 -7.60 -21.83
N ALA A 107 -0.35 -7.45 -21.96
CA ALA A 107 -1.00 -6.14 -22.00
C ALA A 107 -0.87 -5.39 -20.66
N GLN A 108 -1.07 -6.08 -19.53
CA GLN A 108 -0.85 -5.52 -18.20
C GLN A 108 0.62 -5.12 -18.01
N GLN A 109 1.56 -5.98 -18.43
CA GLN A 109 2.99 -5.65 -18.40
C GLN A 109 3.33 -4.42 -19.22
N ALA A 110 2.73 -4.26 -20.41
CA ALA A 110 2.95 -3.08 -21.25
C ALA A 110 2.49 -1.79 -20.55
N VAL A 111 1.32 -1.80 -19.91
CA VAL A 111 0.83 -0.69 -19.09
C VAL A 111 1.77 -0.39 -17.92
N ILE A 112 2.14 -1.42 -17.16
CA ILE A 112 3.07 -1.30 -16.02
C ILE A 112 4.40 -0.67 -16.46
N LYS A 113 4.97 -1.18 -17.57
CA LYS A 113 6.25 -0.71 -18.11
C LYS A 113 6.17 0.74 -18.58
N THR A 114 5.07 1.12 -19.21
CA THR A 114 4.89 2.43 -19.84
C THR A 114 4.61 3.55 -18.84
N HIS A 115 3.70 3.32 -17.89
CA HIS A 115 3.15 4.42 -17.09
C HIS A 115 3.80 4.60 -15.71
N PHE A 116 4.39 3.55 -15.12
CA PHE A 116 4.79 3.58 -13.71
C PHE A 116 6.30 3.45 -13.51
N SER A 117 6.81 4.05 -12.44
CA SER A 117 8.24 4.05 -12.05
C SER A 117 8.49 3.34 -10.72
N GLN A 118 7.44 2.87 -10.04
CA GLN A 118 7.53 2.12 -8.80
C GLN A 118 6.45 1.06 -8.73
N LEU A 119 6.76 -0.08 -8.12
CA LEU A 119 5.82 -1.16 -7.91
C LEU A 119 5.60 -1.41 -6.41
N THR A 120 4.43 -1.96 -6.10
CA THR A 120 4.09 -2.55 -4.81
C THR A 120 3.46 -3.92 -5.06
N ALA A 121 3.86 -4.92 -4.29
CA ALA A 121 3.23 -6.24 -4.34
C ALA A 121 1.93 -6.18 -3.56
N GLY A 122 0.82 -6.63 -4.16
CA GLY A 122 -0.48 -6.62 -3.48
C GLY A 122 -0.50 -7.50 -2.23
N ASN A 123 0.13 -8.69 -2.28
CA ASN A 123 0.11 -9.64 -1.16
C ASN A 123 1.43 -10.33 -0.84
N ILE A 124 2.24 -10.70 -1.83
CA ILE A 124 3.40 -11.60 -1.65
C ILE A 124 4.53 -11.07 -0.73
N MET A 125 4.44 -9.81 -0.28
CA MET A 125 5.37 -9.21 0.69
C MET A 125 4.74 -8.95 2.08
N LYS A 126 3.53 -9.45 2.32
CA LYS A 126 2.87 -9.43 3.65
C LYS A 126 3.49 -10.49 4.58
N MET A 127 3.14 -10.45 5.87
CA MET A 127 3.89 -11.14 6.92
C MET A 127 3.98 -12.66 6.72
N SER A 128 2.85 -13.36 6.54
CA SER A 128 2.82 -14.83 6.36
C SER A 128 3.44 -15.30 5.04
N TYR A 129 3.48 -14.44 4.02
CA TYR A 129 4.11 -14.77 2.75
C TYR A 129 5.63 -14.80 2.86
N LEU A 130 6.21 -13.85 3.62
CA LEU A 130 7.65 -13.75 3.82
C LEU A 130 8.17 -14.59 5.00
N HIS A 131 7.36 -14.78 6.05
CA HIS A 131 7.72 -15.48 7.28
C HIS A 131 6.62 -16.48 7.68
N PRO A 132 6.41 -17.57 6.91
CA PRO A 132 5.29 -18.50 7.11
C PRO A 132 5.40 -19.34 8.40
N ALA A 133 6.60 -19.63 8.88
CA ALA A 133 6.86 -20.40 10.09
C ALA A 133 8.03 -19.80 10.88
N GLN A 134 8.11 -20.10 12.18
CA GLN A 134 8.98 -19.39 13.14
C GLN A 134 10.46 -19.30 12.73
N ASP A 135 10.99 -20.35 12.10
CA ASP A 135 12.38 -20.44 11.67
C ASP A 135 12.53 -20.51 10.14
N THR A 136 11.46 -20.19 9.40
CA THR A 136 11.41 -20.34 7.94
C THR A 136 10.96 -19.04 7.26
N TYR A 137 11.81 -18.51 6.40
CA TYR A 137 11.49 -17.38 5.52
C TYR A 137 11.37 -17.85 4.07
N ASN A 138 10.47 -17.22 3.31
CA ASN A 138 10.33 -17.48 1.88
C ASN A 138 10.41 -16.15 1.11
N PHE A 139 11.56 -15.93 0.45
CA PHE A 139 11.80 -14.71 -0.33
C PHE A 139 11.64 -14.90 -1.83
N THR A 140 11.42 -16.13 -2.32
CA THR A 140 11.48 -16.46 -3.76
C THR A 140 10.59 -15.57 -4.62
N GLN A 141 9.29 -15.49 -4.29
CA GLN A 141 8.34 -14.69 -5.08
C GLN A 141 8.66 -13.19 -5.01
N ALA A 142 9.06 -12.70 -3.83
CA ALA A 142 9.39 -11.29 -3.63
C ALA A 142 10.72 -10.91 -4.32
N ASP A 143 11.70 -11.81 -4.38
CA ASP A 143 12.96 -11.61 -5.11
C ASP A 143 12.75 -11.64 -6.63
N ASP A 144 11.89 -12.53 -7.14
CA ASP A 144 11.49 -12.54 -8.56
C ASP A 144 10.76 -11.24 -8.95
N PHE A 145 9.85 -10.79 -8.08
CA PHE A 145 9.14 -9.54 -8.28
C PHE A 145 10.08 -8.33 -8.27
N LEU A 146 11.03 -8.31 -7.33
CA LEU A 146 12.09 -7.31 -7.28
C LEU A 146 12.95 -7.33 -8.55
N LYS A 147 13.28 -8.52 -9.07
CA LYS A 147 14.02 -8.66 -10.33
C LYS A 147 13.25 -8.04 -11.48
N PHE A 148 11.95 -8.34 -11.62
CA PHE A 148 11.11 -7.71 -12.64
C PHE A 148 11.10 -6.17 -12.52
N ALA A 149 10.98 -5.64 -11.30
CA ALA A 149 11.03 -4.20 -11.07
C ALA A 149 12.36 -3.60 -11.58
N ARG A 150 13.49 -4.20 -11.21
CA ARG A 150 14.84 -3.76 -11.60
C ARG A 150 15.08 -3.82 -13.09
N ASP A 151 14.75 -4.95 -13.72
CA ASP A 151 14.94 -5.17 -15.16
C ASP A 151 14.15 -4.16 -16.00
N ASN A 152 13.10 -3.55 -15.44
CA ASN A 152 12.26 -2.57 -16.09
C ASN A 152 12.44 -1.14 -15.54
N GLY A 153 13.56 -0.88 -14.84
CA GLY A 153 13.93 0.44 -14.34
C GLY A 153 12.96 1.01 -13.29
N LYS A 154 12.33 0.15 -12.49
CA LYS A 154 11.35 0.52 -11.46
C LYS A 154 11.92 0.31 -10.07
N THR A 155 11.57 1.22 -9.16
CA THR A 155 11.85 1.04 -7.73
C THR A 155 10.76 0.19 -7.07
N LEU A 156 11.02 -0.30 -5.86
CA LEU A 156 10.03 -1.05 -5.09
C LEU A 156 9.65 -0.29 -3.80
N HIS A 157 8.36 -0.19 -3.55
CA HIS A 157 7.78 0.13 -2.25
C HIS A 157 7.20 -1.15 -1.66
N ALA A 158 7.80 -1.62 -0.57
CA ALA A 158 7.52 -2.92 0.01
C ALA A 158 6.44 -2.81 1.11
N HIS A 159 5.46 -3.71 1.05
CA HIS A 159 4.23 -3.67 1.83
C HIS A 159 3.88 -5.09 2.32
N ALA A 160 3.81 -5.37 3.63
CA ALA A 160 4.18 -4.54 4.78
C ALA A 160 4.83 -5.41 5.87
N LEU A 161 5.67 -4.81 6.73
CA LEU A 161 6.42 -5.56 7.74
C LEU A 161 5.58 -5.99 8.95
N ILE A 162 4.63 -5.16 9.40
CA ILE A 162 3.70 -5.52 10.48
C ILE A 162 2.31 -5.05 10.09
N TRP A 163 1.36 -5.99 10.04
CA TRP A 163 -0.04 -5.70 9.81
C TRP A 163 -0.93 -6.70 10.55
N HIS A 164 -2.10 -6.27 11.01
CA HIS A 164 -2.97 -7.03 11.91
C HIS A 164 -3.94 -7.98 11.22
N SER A 165 -4.20 -7.81 9.92
CA SER A 165 -5.26 -8.55 9.22
C SER A 165 -5.02 -10.07 9.27
N ASP A 166 -5.99 -10.83 9.77
CA ASP A 166 -5.78 -12.19 10.28
C ASP A 166 -5.23 -13.15 9.21
N TYR A 167 -5.73 -13.07 7.98
CA TYR A 167 -5.34 -13.96 6.88
C TYR A 167 -3.83 -13.93 6.58
N GLN A 168 -3.13 -12.84 6.90
CA GLN A 168 -1.70 -12.67 6.65
C GLN A 168 -0.83 -12.69 7.90
N VAL A 169 -1.40 -12.75 9.11
CA VAL A 169 -0.59 -12.96 10.32
C VAL A 169 -0.09 -14.42 10.34
N PRO A 170 1.22 -14.67 10.47
CA PRO A 170 1.75 -16.04 10.51
C PRO A 170 1.13 -16.86 11.64
N ALA A 171 0.74 -18.10 11.36
CA ALA A 171 0.04 -18.96 12.32
C ALA A 171 0.83 -19.17 13.63
N PHE A 172 2.16 -19.27 13.55
CA PHE A 172 3.01 -19.40 14.74
C PHE A 172 2.97 -18.14 15.63
N MET A 173 2.81 -16.94 15.05
CA MET A 173 2.64 -15.71 15.82
C MET A 173 1.28 -15.72 16.54
N LYS A 174 0.19 -16.11 15.85
CA LYS A 174 -1.15 -16.21 16.46
C LYS A 174 -1.16 -17.09 17.71
N ASN A 175 -0.38 -18.17 17.67
CA ASN A 175 -0.31 -19.17 18.74
C ASN A 175 0.83 -18.92 19.75
N TYR A 176 1.60 -17.84 19.60
CA TYR A 176 2.79 -17.60 20.41
C TYR A 176 2.44 -17.28 21.89
N GLN A 177 3.02 -18.05 22.82
CA GLN A 177 2.74 -17.96 24.27
C GLN A 177 3.80 -17.21 25.07
N GLY A 178 4.59 -16.36 24.42
CA GLY A 178 5.59 -15.53 25.11
C GLY A 178 4.97 -14.39 25.91
N ASP A 179 5.75 -13.87 26.86
CA ASP A 179 5.47 -12.60 27.52
C ASP A 179 5.75 -11.40 26.59
N LYS A 180 5.54 -10.17 27.08
CA LYS A 180 5.78 -8.96 26.30
C LYS A 180 7.22 -8.88 25.74
N ALA A 181 8.22 -9.27 26.51
CA ALA A 181 9.62 -9.20 26.09
C ALA A 181 9.92 -10.21 24.97
N ALA A 182 9.40 -11.43 25.11
CA ALA A 182 9.49 -12.47 24.10
C ALA A 182 8.76 -12.08 22.79
N TRP A 183 7.59 -11.46 22.88
CA TRP A 183 6.87 -10.92 21.72
C TRP A 183 7.66 -9.83 20.98
N LEU A 184 8.21 -8.86 21.71
CA LEU A 184 9.04 -7.81 21.12
C LEU A 184 10.31 -8.38 20.48
N ALA A 185 10.92 -9.41 21.08
CA ALA A 185 12.08 -10.11 20.51
C ALA A 185 11.72 -10.86 19.21
N MET A 186 10.60 -11.57 19.18
CA MET A 186 10.10 -12.24 17.97
C MET A 186 9.82 -11.24 16.84
N LEU A 187 9.12 -10.14 17.13
CA LEU A 187 8.84 -9.09 16.13
C LEU A 187 10.12 -8.40 15.65
N LYS A 188 11.09 -8.17 16.55
CA LYS A 188 12.43 -7.69 16.16
C LYS A 188 13.08 -8.63 15.16
N THR A 189 13.11 -9.93 15.43
CA THR A 189 13.69 -10.93 14.50
C THR A 189 12.98 -10.92 13.16
N HIS A 190 11.63 -10.92 13.14
CA HIS A 190 10.84 -10.83 11.90
C HIS A 190 11.20 -9.59 11.08
N VAL A 191 11.15 -8.40 11.70
CA VAL A 191 11.44 -7.12 11.04
C VAL A 191 12.89 -7.08 10.55
N GLN A 192 13.85 -7.46 11.38
CA GLN A 192 15.27 -7.36 11.02
C GLN A 192 15.66 -8.36 9.94
N THR A 193 15.15 -9.59 9.95
CA THR A 193 15.49 -10.60 8.94
C THR A 193 14.98 -10.17 7.56
N ILE A 194 13.70 -9.79 7.47
CA ILE A 194 13.10 -9.34 6.19
C ILE A 194 13.76 -8.05 5.70
N THR A 195 13.88 -7.04 6.57
CA THR A 195 14.46 -5.74 6.17
C THR A 195 15.92 -5.90 5.76
N ARG A 196 16.70 -6.76 6.43
CA ARG A 196 18.10 -7.05 6.06
C ARG A 196 18.19 -7.71 4.69
N HIS A 197 17.32 -8.68 4.39
CA HIS A 197 17.30 -9.34 3.07
C HIS A 197 17.08 -8.36 1.92
N PHE A 198 16.21 -7.37 2.12
CA PHE A 198 15.85 -6.35 1.13
C PHE A 198 16.64 -5.04 1.26
N SER A 199 17.60 -4.94 2.17
CA SER A 199 18.36 -3.72 2.44
C SER A 199 19.11 -3.25 1.19
N GLY A 200 18.90 -1.99 0.81
CA GLY A 200 19.44 -1.42 -0.43
C GLY A 200 18.81 -1.97 -1.73
N LYS A 201 17.80 -2.85 -1.62
CA LYS A 201 17.06 -3.40 -2.77
C LYS A 201 15.72 -2.71 -2.99
N VAL A 202 15.12 -2.16 -1.94
CA VAL A 202 13.84 -1.44 -1.98
C VAL A 202 14.04 0.05 -1.67
N ALA A 203 13.18 0.90 -2.21
CA ALA A 203 13.25 2.34 -1.96
C ALA A 203 12.57 2.74 -0.65
N SER A 204 11.53 2.01 -0.26
CA SER A 204 10.73 2.32 0.92
C SER A 204 9.96 1.12 1.44
N TRP A 205 9.56 1.18 2.71
CA TRP A 205 8.75 0.19 3.41
C TRP A 205 7.53 0.84 4.06
N ASP A 206 6.40 0.15 3.99
CA ASP A 206 5.38 0.24 5.03
C ASP A 206 5.83 -0.63 6.20
N VAL A 207 6.33 0.01 7.26
CA VAL A 207 6.88 -0.69 8.43
C VAL A 207 5.75 -1.18 9.33
N VAL A 208 4.74 -0.35 9.53
CA VAL A 208 3.52 -0.71 10.26
C VAL A 208 2.33 -0.21 9.47
N ASN A 209 1.38 -1.11 9.22
CA ASN A 209 0.15 -0.84 8.50
C ASN A 209 -1.04 -0.88 9.47
N GLU A 210 -1.90 0.14 9.42
CA GLU A 210 -3.25 0.14 10.03
C GLU A 210 -3.31 -0.18 11.54
N ALA A 211 -2.37 0.36 12.31
CA ALA A 211 -2.33 0.16 13.76
C ALA A 211 -3.30 1.04 14.55
N ILE A 212 -3.97 2.00 13.90
CA ILE A 212 -4.95 2.90 14.50
C ILE A 212 -6.36 2.47 14.08
N ASN A 213 -7.30 2.49 15.03
CA ASN A 213 -8.70 2.19 14.79
C ASN A 213 -9.41 3.34 14.05
N ASP A 214 -10.47 3.00 13.33
CA ASP A 214 -11.48 3.99 12.95
C ASP A 214 -12.10 4.61 14.22
N GLY A 215 -12.30 5.91 14.23
CA GLY A 215 -12.67 6.67 15.43
C GLY A 215 -11.51 7.00 16.38
N GLY A 216 -10.27 6.61 16.04
CA GLY A 216 -9.07 6.88 16.82
C GLY A 216 -8.73 5.82 17.88
N GLY A 217 -7.58 6.02 18.53
CA GLY A 217 -6.97 5.03 19.43
C GLY A 217 -6.26 3.89 18.69
N TYR A 218 -5.40 3.17 19.40
CA TYR A 218 -4.70 2.02 18.82
C TYR A 218 -5.63 0.82 18.67
N ARG A 219 -5.46 0.10 17.56
CA ARG A 219 -6.22 -1.11 17.25
C ARG A 219 -5.96 -2.21 18.26
N ASN A 220 -7.03 -2.88 18.69
CA ASN A 220 -6.96 -4.05 19.57
C ASN A 220 -6.52 -5.31 18.80
N SER A 221 -5.33 -5.26 18.19
CA SER A 221 -4.71 -6.39 17.48
C SER A 221 -3.97 -7.31 18.45
N ILE A 222 -3.63 -8.52 18.00
CA ILE A 222 -2.77 -9.43 18.79
C ILE A 222 -1.44 -8.77 19.19
N PHE A 223 -0.85 -7.96 18.32
CA PHE A 223 0.39 -7.24 18.64
C PHE A 223 0.19 -6.21 19.75
N TYR A 224 -0.92 -5.46 19.70
CA TYR A 224 -1.26 -4.49 20.74
C TYR A 224 -1.61 -5.18 22.07
N GLN A 225 -2.39 -6.25 22.04
CA GLN A 225 -2.74 -7.02 23.24
C GLN A 225 -1.51 -7.57 23.97
N LYS A 226 -0.47 -7.96 23.22
CA LYS A 226 0.73 -8.59 23.77
C LYS A 226 1.83 -7.60 24.15
N THR A 227 1.86 -6.42 23.53
CA THR A 227 2.99 -5.48 23.70
C THR A 227 2.59 -4.05 24.08
N GLY A 228 1.31 -3.69 23.97
CA GLY A 228 0.87 -2.29 23.93
C GLY A 228 1.23 -1.63 22.60
N ALA A 229 1.41 -0.32 22.57
CA ALA A 229 1.84 0.40 21.35
C ALA A 229 3.35 0.24 21.04
N ASP A 230 4.12 -0.38 21.94
CA ASP A 230 5.57 -0.48 21.86
C ASP A 230 6.06 -1.15 20.57
N TYR A 231 5.32 -2.15 20.05
CA TYR A 231 5.72 -2.83 18.80
C TYR A 231 5.83 -1.86 17.62
N ILE A 232 5.02 -0.80 17.60
CA ILE A 232 5.00 0.16 16.49
C ILE A 232 6.35 0.89 16.45
N GLU A 233 6.74 1.51 17.57
CA GLU A 233 8.01 2.23 17.69
C GLU A 233 9.21 1.29 17.48
N GLN A 234 9.17 0.10 18.10
CA GLN A 234 10.25 -0.88 17.98
C GLN A 234 10.41 -1.36 16.53
N ALA A 235 9.33 -1.49 15.74
CA ALA A 235 9.43 -1.87 14.34
C ALA A 235 10.26 -0.86 13.52
N PHE A 236 10.02 0.45 13.69
CA PHE A 236 10.81 1.48 13.02
C PHE A 236 12.28 1.46 13.45
N ILE A 237 12.55 1.34 14.75
CA ILE A 237 13.92 1.24 15.27
C ILE A 237 14.63 0.02 14.68
N ASN A 238 13.97 -1.13 14.67
CA ASN A 238 14.52 -2.38 14.19
C ASN A 238 14.74 -2.39 12.66
N ALA A 239 13.81 -1.84 11.88
CA ALA A 239 13.98 -1.69 10.44
C ALA A 239 15.18 -0.76 10.13
N ARG A 240 15.24 0.41 10.76
CA ARG A 240 16.37 1.35 10.58
C ARG A 240 17.70 0.78 11.06
N ALA A 241 17.70 -0.15 12.02
CA ALA A 241 18.93 -0.78 12.50
C ALA A 241 19.67 -1.52 11.38
N VAL A 242 18.94 -2.12 10.42
CA VAL A 242 19.49 -2.98 9.36
C VAL A 242 19.38 -2.41 7.94
N ASP A 243 18.59 -1.36 7.73
CA ASP A 243 18.57 -0.58 6.49
C ASP A 243 18.67 0.92 6.79
N LYS A 244 19.77 1.54 6.35
CA LYS A 244 20.06 2.97 6.57
C LYS A 244 19.52 3.89 5.48
N LYS A 245 19.01 3.35 4.37
CA LYS A 245 18.69 4.11 3.16
C LYS A 245 17.21 4.12 2.82
N ALA A 246 16.50 3.01 3.01
CA ALA A 246 15.07 2.97 2.68
C ALA A 246 14.28 3.98 3.51
N ASP A 247 13.27 4.61 2.89
CA ASP A 247 12.28 5.40 3.61
C ASP A 247 11.34 4.48 4.41
N LEU A 248 11.09 4.82 5.66
CA LEU A 248 10.22 4.04 6.55
C LEU A 248 8.90 4.78 6.77
N TYR A 249 7.79 4.16 6.36
CA TYR A 249 6.45 4.74 6.44
C TYR A 249 5.59 4.03 7.48
N TYR A 250 4.75 4.82 8.16
CA TYR A 250 3.50 4.33 8.74
C TYR A 250 2.41 4.49 7.68
N ASN A 251 1.64 3.45 7.37
CA ASN A 251 0.61 3.45 6.32
C ASN A 251 -0.77 3.16 6.91
N ASP A 252 -1.80 3.88 6.47
CA ASP A 252 -3.17 3.70 6.98
C ASP A 252 -4.23 4.27 6.02
N TYR A 253 -5.45 3.72 6.10
CA TYR A 253 -6.64 4.26 5.46
C TYR A 253 -7.39 5.21 6.40
N ASN A 254 -8.33 5.98 5.85
CA ASN A 254 -9.20 6.92 6.56
C ASN A 254 -8.50 8.06 7.32
N ILE A 255 -7.17 8.08 7.46
CA ILE A 255 -6.45 9.21 8.08
C ILE A 255 -6.59 10.52 7.28
N GLU A 256 -7.02 10.43 6.02
CA GLU A 256 -7.42 11.53 5.14
C GLU A 256 -8.85 12.06 5.37
N ALA A 257 -9.66 11.37 6.19
CA ALA A 257 -11.09 11.63 6.35
C ALA A 257 -11.53 11.68 7.83
N ASP A 258 -11.14 10.69 8.62
CA ASP A 258 -11.48 10.53 10.02
C ASP A 258 -10.58 11.42 10.91
N ALA A 259 -11.18 12.46 11.47
CA ALA A 259 -10.48 13.43 12.29
C ALA A 259 -9.91 12.82 13.59
N ALA A 260 -10.58 11.84 14.18
CA ALA A 260 -10.13 11.20 15.42
C ALA A 260 -8.97 10.24 15.14
N LYS A 261 -9.04 9.48 14.04
CA LYS A 261 -7.94 8.64 13.54
C LYS A 261 -6.70 9.49 13.22
N LEU A 262 -6.89 10.58 12.49
CA LEU A 262 -5.82 11.55 12.18
C LEU A 262 -5.23 12.19 13.44
N GLN A 263 -6.05 12.45 14.47
CA GLN A 263 -5.57 12.97 15.74
C GLN A 263 -4.67 11.96 16.47
N THR A 264 -5.07 10.68 16.55
CA THR A 264 -4.21 9.62 17.12
C THR A 264 -2.90 9.47 16.35
N LEU A 265 -2.94 9.51 15.01
CA LEU A 265 -1.74 9.51 14.18
C LEU A 265 -0.84 10.71 14.54
N THR A 266 -1.42 11.90 14.63
CA THR A 266 -0.70 13.14 14.97
C THR A 266 0.05 13.02 16.31
N GLU A 267 -0.61 12.47 17.33
CA GLU A 267 -0.03 12.24 18.67
C GLU A 267 1.09 11.19 18.65
N MET A 268 0.90 10.09 17.89
CA MET A 268 1.93 9.08 17.69
C MET A 268 3.19 9.68 17.06
N LEU A 269 3.03 10.49 16.00
CA LEU A 269 4.14 11.14 15.31
C LEU A 269 4.88 12.15 16.21
N ASP A 270 4.16 12.89 17.04
CA ASP A 270 4.77 13.81 18.02
C ASP A 270 5.57 13.05 19.08
N GLY A 271 5.04 11.94 19.57
CA GLY A 271 5.76 11.04 20.47
C GLY A 271 7.02 10.46 19.82
N PHE A 272 6.92 10.02 18.57
CA PHE A 272 8.05 9.49 17.79
C PHE A 272 9.13 10.54 17.59
N LYS A 273 8.75 11.77 17.24
CA LYS A 273 9.69 12.89 17.11
C LYS A 273 10.39 13.18 18.44
N ALA A 274 9.67 13.22 19.55
CA ALA A 274 10.24 13.47 20.87
C ALA A 274 11.25 12.39 21.30
N ARG A 275 11.03 11.13 20.89
CA ARG A 275 11.92 10.00 21.19
C ARG A 275 12.90 9.65 20.06
N SER A 276 13.00 10.48 19.02
CA SER A 276 13.90 10.27 17.88
C SER A 276 13.70 8.93 17.16
N VAL A 277 12.45 8.47 17.06
CA VAL A 277 12.08 7.25 16.32
C VAL A 277 12.29 7.49 14.82
N PRO A 278 12.94 6.56 14.09
CA PRO A 278 13.42 6.83 12.73
C PRO A 278 12.34 6.63 11.64
N ILE A 279 11.25 7.38 11.74
CA ILE A 279 10.20 7.45 10.71
C ILE A 279 10.58 8.45 9.61
N SER A 280 10.39 8.07 8.34
CA SER A 280 10.63 8.95 7.18
C SER A 280 9.37 9.65 6.70
N GLY A 281 8.19 9.02 6.85
CA GLY A 281 6.96 9.52 6.26
C GLY A 281 5.69 8.84 6.72
N VAL A 282 4.56 9.35 6.21
CA VAL A 282 3.22 8.77 6.35
C VAL A 282 2.69 8.40 4.96
N GLY A 283 2.27 7.15 4.82
CA GLY A 283 1.50 6.64 3.70
C GLY A 283 0.01 6.86 3.97
N PHE A 284 -0.66 7.55 3.07
CA PHE A 284 -2.11 7.69 3.06
C PHE A 284 -2.63 6.75 1.97
N GLN A 285 -3.33 5.69 2.37
CA GLN A 285 -3.85 4.69 1.42
C GLN A 285 -4.72 5.37 0.36
N MET A 286 -5.62 6.26 0.77
CA MET A 286 -6.45 7.05 -0.14
C MET A 286 -7.48 6.20 -0.89
N HIS A 287 -8.05 5.20 -0.21
CA HIS A 287 -9.27 4.51 -0.63
C HIS A 287 -10.47 5.44 -0.40
N ILE A 288 -10.82 6.24 -1.41
CA ILE A 288 -11.77 7.34 -1.28
C ILE A 288 -12.90 7.24 -2.31
N TYR A 289 -13.95 8.02 -2.11
CA TYR A 289 -15.11 8.04 -3.00
C TYR A 289 -15.10 9.27 -3.92
N MET A 290 -16.02 9.26 -4.88
CA MET A 290 -16.23 10.32 -5.86
C MET A 290 -16.42 11.71 -5.24
N ASP A 291 -17.05 11.77 -4.07
CA ASP A 291 -17.49 12.99 -3.40
C ASP A 291 -17.02 13.09 -1.93
N TYR A 292 -16.37 12.07 -1.39
CA TYR A 292 -15.91 12.03 0.00
C TYR A 292 -14.50 11.41 0.14
N PRO A 293 -13.64 11.93 1.02
CA PRO A 293 -13.77 13.19 1.78
C PRO A 293 -13.55 14.43 0.89
N SER A 294 -13.80 15.63 1.43
CA SER A 294 -13.54 16.87 0.68
C SER A 294 -12.04 17.03 0.39
N VAL A 295 -11.69 17.70 -0.72
CA VAL A 295 -10.29 18.00 -1.08
C VAL A 295 -9.58 18.81 0.01
N SER A 296 -10.32 19.70 0.70
CA SER A 296 -9.78 20.48 1.81
C SER A 296 -9.44 19.62 3.03
N THR A 297 -10.23 18.58 3.30
CA THR A 297 -9.98 17.60 4.38
C THR A 297 -8.72 16.80 4.07
N ILE A 298 -8.58 16.30 2.83
CA ILE A 298 -7.39 15.58 2.36
C ILE A 298 -6.14 16.45 2.52
N SER A 299 -6.21 17.70 2.06
CA SER A 299 -5.09 18.65 2.15
C SER A 299 -4.70 18.92 3.61
N ALA A 300 -5.68 19.11 4.50
CA ALA A 300 -5.42 19.31 5.92
C ALA A 300 -4.75 18.07 6.56
N ALA A 301 -5.12 16.87 6.13
CA ALA A 301 -4.51 15.63 6.59
C ALA A 301 -3.05 15.49 6.13
N PHE A 302 -2.75 15.72 4.85
CA PHE A 302 -1.36 15.77 4.34
C PHE A 302 -0.51 16.78 5.11
N LYS A 303 -1.09 17.95 5.42
CA LYS A 303 -0.41 19.00 6.17
C LYS A 303 0.06 18.52 7.56
N ARG A 304 -0.64 17.58 8.21
CA ARG A 304 -0.21 17.04 9.53
C ARG A 304 1.16 16.35 9.47
N ALA A 305 1.46 15.64 8.39
CA ALA A 305 2.77 15.04 8.18
C ALA A 305 3.81 16.09 7.72
N VAL A 306 3.43 16.98 6.80
CA VAL A 306 4.31 18.06 6.31
C VAL A 306 4.80 18.97 7.43
N ASP A 307 3.93 19.36 8.36
CA ASP A 307 4.27 20.21 9.52
C ASP A 307 5.28 19.56 10.47
N ARG A 308 5.42 18.23 10.40
CA ARG A 308 6.41 17.44 11.15
C ARG A 308 7.66 17.16 10.34
N ASN A 309 7.78 17.73 9.14
CA ASN A 309 8.85 17.50 8.18
C ASN A 309 8.99 16.01 7.78
N LEU A 310 7.87 15.32 7.70
CA LEU A 310 7.77 13.93 7.24
C LEU A 310 7.33 13.89 5.78
N LYS A 311 7.80 12.88 5.04
CA LYS A 311 7.32 12.62 3.69
C LYS A 311 5.83 12.25 3.71
N VAL A 312 5.11 12.65 2.68
CA VAL A 312 3.74 12.20 2.39
C VAL A 312 3.80 11.32 1.15
N LYS A 313 3.18 10.15 1.21
CA LYS A 313 3.00 9.25 0.07
C LYS A 313 1.52 8.91 -0.06
N ILE A 314 0.96 9.03 -1.25
CA ILE A 314 -0.31 8.35 -1.58
C ILE A 314 0.06 6.93 -1.98
N THR A 315 -0.41 5.93 -1.25
CA THR A 315 0.07 4.55 -1.33
C THR A 315 -0.86 3.61 -2.07
N GLU A 316 -2.18 3.83 -2.02
CA GLU A 316 -3.17 2.83 -2.46
C GLU A 316 -4.40 3.47 -3.14
N LEU A 317 -4.19 4.54 -3.93
CA LEU A 317 -5.29 5.31 -4.48
C LEU A 317 -6.18 4.47 -5.42
N ASP A 318 -7.46 4.45 -5.10
CA ASP A 318 -8.54 4.00 -5.95
C ASP A 318 -9.83 4.80 -5.65
N ILE A 319 -10.73 4.92 -6.64
CA ILE A 319 -11.94 5.76 -6.53
C ILE A 319 -13.12 5.04 -7.18
N PRO A 320 -13.86 4.18 -6.46
CA PRO A 320 -15.00 3.47 -7.04
C PRO A 320 -16.12 4.42 -7.43
N ILE A 321 -16.87 4.02 -8.45
CA ILE A 321 -18.08 4.70 -8.91
C ILE A 321 -19.21 4.48 -7.91
N ASN A 322 -19.34 3.26 -7.39
CA ASN A 322 -20.34 2.95 -6.38
C ASN A 322 -19.77 3.14 -4.98
N ASN A 323 -20.53 3.81 -4.11
CA ASN A 323 -20.16 4.02 -2.71
C ASN A 323 -21.20 3.33 -1.82
N PRO A 324 -20.90 2.12 -1.29
CA PRO A 324 -21.87 1.37 -0.48
C PRO A 324 -22.21 2.02 0.86
N PHE A 325 -21.51 3.10 1.20
CA PHE A 325 -21.63 3.81 2.46
C PHE A 325 -22.34 5.16 2.34
N SER A 326 -22.70 5.60 1.13
CA SER A 326 -23.42 6.87 0.90
C SER A 326 -24.90 6.73 1.26
N PRO A 327 -25.45 7.40 2.30
CA PRO A 327 -26.86 7.25 2.65
C PRO A 327 -27.79 8.05 1.71
N PRO A 328 -28.96 7.50 1.32
CA PRO A 328 -29.33 6.09 1.42
C PRO A 328 -28.70 5.30 0.27
N TYR A 329 -27.84 4.30 0.56
CA TYR A 329 -27.36 3.39 -0.48
C TYR A 329 -28.40 2.28 -0.63
N GLN A 330 -29.39 2.51 -1.49
CA GLN A 330 -30.36 1.45 -1.80
C GLN A 330 -29.83 0.62 -2.97
N ALA A 331 -30.20 -0.67 -3.03
CA ALA A 331 -29.78 -1.58 -4.10
C ALA A 331 -30.13 -1.09 -5.52
N GLY A 332 -31.05 -0.12 -5.65
CA GLY A 332 -31.41 0.56 -6.90
C GLY A 332 -30.45 1.67 -7.35
N ASP A 333 -29.52 2.13 -6.51
CA ASP A 333 -28.59 3.22 -6.84
C ASP A 333 -27.29 2.75 -7.50
N ILE A 334 -27.06 1.43 -7.51
CA ILE A 334 -25.87 0.77 -8.06
C ILE A 334 -25.78 1.08 -9.56
N LYS A 335 -24.71 1.78 -9.95
CA LYS A 335 -24.34 2.00 -11.33
C LYS A 335 -23.82 0.69 -11.92
N ARG A 336 -24.52 0.18 -12.93
CA ARG A 336 -24.18 -1.05 -13.66
C ARG A 336 -23.33 -0.82 -14.89
N GLU A 337 -23.12 0.44 -15.27
CA GLU A 337 -22.31 0.84 -16.40
C GLU A 337 -21.50 2.10 -16.08
N LEU A 338 -20.27 2.17 -16.61
CA LEU A 338 -19.47 3.39 -16.59
C LEU A 338 -19.88 4.30 -17.75
N THR A 339 -20.79 5.24 -17.49
CA THR A 339 -21.17 6.24 -18.49
C THR A 339 -20.04 7.25 -18.72
N PRO A 340 -19.97 7.91 -19.89
CA PRO A 340 -18.99 8.96 -20.15
C PRO A 340 -19.00 10.08 -19.10
N ALA A 341 -20.18 10.46 -18.60
CA ALA A 341 -20.31 11.47 -17.55
C ALA A 341 -19.69 11.01 -16.21
N LEU A 342 -19.88 9.75 -15.82
CA LEU A 342 -19.26 9.17 -14.63
C LEU A 342 -17.74 9.09 -14.79
N ALA A 343 -17.25 8.65 -15.96
CA ALA A 343 -15.83 8.59 -16.24
C ALA A 343 -15.16 9.98 -16.20
N LEU A 344 -15.83 11.02 -16.71
CA LEU A 344 -15.34 12.39 -16.63
C LEU A 344 -15.43 13.00 -15.22
N ALA A 345 -16.44 12.64 -14.43
CA ALA A 345 -16.50 13.01 -13.02
C ALA A 345 -15.35 12.35 -12.23
N GLN A 346 -15.04 11.08 -12.52
CA GLN A 346 -13.93 10.35 -11.92
C GLN A 346 -12.58 10.94 -12.33
N LYS A 347 -12.41 11.32 -13.61
CA LYS A 347 -11.26 12.10 -14.09
C LYS A 347 -11.04 13.34 -13.22
N LYS A 348 -12.08 14.14 -13.02
CA LYS A 348 -11.99 15.36 -12.20
C LYS A 348 -11.55 15.02 -10.77
N ARG A 349 -12.14 13.99 -10.16
CA ARG A 349 -11.82 13.57 -8.80
C ARG A 349 -10.37 13.12 -8.64
N TYR A 350 -9.86 12.28 -9.54
CA TYR A 350 -8.44 11.89 -9.58
C TYR A 350 -7.52 13.12 -9.71
N CYS A 351 -7.86 14.06 -10.59
CA CYS A 351 -7.10 15.30 -10.74
C CYS A 351 -7.06 16.10 -9.43
N GLU A 352 -8.20 16.30 -8.77
CA GLU A 352 -8.29 17.10 -7.55
C GLU A 352 -7.46 16.53 -6.40
N VAL A 353 -7.48 15.21 -6.23
CA VAL A 353 -6.72 14.52 -5.17
C VAL A 353 -5.22 14.63 -5.41
N VAL A 354 -4.79 14.37 -6.65
CA VAL A 354 -3.37 14.45 -7.03
C VAL A 354 -2.89 15.90 -6.99
N LYS A 355 -3.71 16.86 -7.43
CA LYS A 355 -3.41 18.29 -7.34
C LYS A 355 -3.32 18.75 -5.88
N ALA A 356 -4.19 18.29 -4.99
CA ALA A 356 -4.10 18.60 -3.56
C ALA A 356 -2.79 18.11 -2.94
N TYR A 357 -2.33 16.91 -3.31
CA TYR A 357 -1.01 16.41 -2.93
C TYR A 357 0.11 17.32 -3.47
N MET A 358 0.05 17.71 -4.74
CA MET A 358 1.06 18.60 -5.35
C MET A 358 1.10 19.98 -4.70
N ASP A 359 -0.05 20.55 -4.40
CA ASP A 359 -0.18 21.90 -3.82
C ASP A 359 0.20 21.91 -2.33
N THR A 360 -0.12 20.84 -1.59
CA THR A 360 0.10 20.76 -0.14
C THR A 360 1.50 20.27 0.24
N VAL A 361 2.04 19.29 -0.51
CA VAL A 361 3.27 18.59 -0.14
C VAL A 361 4.48 19.22 -0.87
N PRO A 362 5.43 19.83 -0.14
CA PRO A 362 6.64 20.40 -0.75
C PRO A 362 7.45 19.33 -1.48
N ALA A 363 8.11 19.69 -2.59
CA ALA A 363 8.81 18.73 -3.46
C ALA A 363 9.74 17.75 -2.72
N ARG A 364 10.51 18.21 -1.72
CA ARG A 364 11.42 17.36 -0.91
C ARG A 364 10.72 16.31 -0.04
N LEU A 365 9.43 16.51 0.25
CA LEU A 365 8.61 15.64 1.10
C LEU A 365 7.65 14.77 0.28
N ARG A 366 7.74 14.79 -1.06
CA ARG A 366 6.89 13.98 -1.94
C ARG A 366 7.42 12.54 -2.00
N GLY A 367 6.79 11.63 -1.28
CA GLY A 367 7.12 10.20 -1.22
C GLY A 367 6.57 9.37 -2.39
N GLY A 368 5.56 9.87 -3.09
CA GLY A 368 5.02 9.26 -4.30
C GLY A 368 3.50 9.26 -4.37
N VAL A 369 2.98 8.86 -5.53
CA VAL A 369 1.55 8.59 -5.75
C VAL A 369 1.42 7.22 -6.39
N THR A 370 0.79 6.28 -5.70
CA THR A 370 0.57 4.90 -6.15
C THR A 370 -0.92 4.63 -6.27
N VAL A 371 -1.34 3.97 -7.37
CA VAL A 371 -2.71 3.46 -7.53
C VAL A 371 -2.80 1.97 -7.21
N TRP A 372 -3.90 1.54 -6.59
CA TRP A 372 -4.03 0.18 -6.05
C TRP A 372 -4.61 -0.84 -7.03
N GLY A 373 -3.92 -1.02 -8.14
CA GLY A 373 -4.27 -1.97 -9.19
C GLY A 373 -4.03 -1.39 -10.58
N VAL A 374 -4.01 -2.27 -11.59
CA VAL A 374 -3.76 -1.85 -12.98
C VAL A 374 -5.07 -1.55 -13.70
N SER A 375 -5.98 -2.51 -13.76
CA SER A 375 -7.23 -2.41 -14.52
C SER A 375 -8.45 -2.64 -13.65
N ASP A 376 -9.59 -2.06 -14.01
CA ASP A 376 -10.82 -2.11 -13.21
C ASP A 376 -11.20 -3.53 -12.72
N PRO A 377 -11.17 -4.60 -13.55
CA PRO A 377 -11.51 -5.94 -13.08
C PRO A 377 -10.53 -6.53 -12.06
N SER A 378 -9.30 -6.00 -11.97
CA SER A 378 -8.28 -6.44 -11.02
C SER A 378 -8.38 -5.74 -9.67
N SER A 379 -9.34 -4.83 -9.46
CA SER A 379 -9.46 -4.12 -8.18
C SER A 379 -9.98 -5.04 -7.08
N TRP A 380 -9.30 -5.00 -5.93
CA TRP A 380 -9.71 -5.68 -4.69
C TRP A 380 -11.13 -5.28 -4.24
N LEU A 381 -11.58 -4.07 -4.58
CA LEU A 381 -12.92 -3.58 -4.22
C LEU A 381 -14.02 -4.48 -4.79
N ILE A 382 -13.80 -5.11 -5.95
CA ILE A 382 -14.77 -6.02 -6.57
C ILE A 382 -15.01 -7.24 -5.68
N SER A 383 -13.93 -7.90 -5.24
CA SER A 383 -14.03 -9.11 -4.41
C SER A 383 -14.34 -8.81 -2.96
N ASP A 384 -13.72 -7.77 -2.40
CA ASP A 384 -13.66 -7.59 -0.95
C ASP A 384 -14.71 -6.60 -0.46
N LEU A 385 -14.87 -5.45 -1.13
CA LEU A 385 -15.87 -4.45 -0.75
C LEU A 385 -17.27 -4.83 -1.27
N PHE A 386 -17.38 -5.15 -2.56
CA PHE A 386 -18.65 -5.44 -3.22
C PHE A 386 -19.03 -6.92 -3.20
N LYS A 387 -18.16 -7.81 -2.68
CA LYS A 387 -18.43 -9.26 -2.58
C LYS A 387 -18.87 -9.88 -3.92
N ASN A 388 -18.28 -9.41 -5.02
CA ASN A 388 -18.61 -9.79 -6.40
C ASN A 388 -20.08 -9.55 -6.79
N ALA A 389 -20.81 -8.66 -6.09
CA ALA A 389 -22.22 -8.41 -6.36
C ALA A 389 -22.47 -7.65 -7.68
N HIS A 390 -21.48 -6.87 -8.14
CA HIS A 390 -21.51 -6.14 -9.41
C HIS A 390 -20.09 -5.72 -9.83
N ALA A 391 -19.95 -5.29 -11.08
CA ALA A 391 -18.74 -4.61 -11.54
C ALA A 391 -18.63 -3.19 -10.93
N ASP A 392 -17.41 -2.68 -10.88
CA ASP A 392 -17.08 -1.28 -10.60
C ASP A 392 -15.84 -0.90 -11.42
N TRP A 393 -15.53 0.39 -11.48
CA TRP A 393 -14.47 0.95 -12.32
C TRP A 393 -13.54 1.89 -11.54
N PRO A 394 -12.86 1.44 -10.48
CA PRO A 394 -12.15 2.34 -9.58
C PRO A 394 -10.78 2.81 -10.08
N LEU A 395 -10.21 2.23 -11.15
CA LEU A 395 -8.80 2.36 -11.53
C LEU A 395 -8.58 3.18 -12.82
N LEU A 396 -7.33 3.24 -13.29
CA LEU A 396 -6.93 4.11 -14.41
C LEU A 396 -7.13 3.49 -15.80
N PHE A 397 -7.25 2.17 -15.87
CA PHE A 397 -7.40 1.41 -17.11
C PHE A 397 -8.63 0.51 -17.04
N ASP A 398 -9.28 0.29 -18.18
CA ASP A 398 -10.41 -0.62 -18.27
C ASP A 398 -9.96 -2.09 -18.34
N GLY A 399 -10.93 -3.02 -18.47
CA GLY A 399 -10.64 -4.46 -18.56
C GLY A 399 -9.84 -4.90 -19.79
N ALA A 400 -9.74 -4.05 -20.82
CA ALA A 400 -8.93 -4.26 -22.01
C ALA A 400 -7.59 -3.51 -21.95
N TYR A 401 -7.21 -3.00 -20.77
CA TYR A 401 -6.01 -2.19 -20.53
C TYR A 401 -5.96 -0.90 -21.35
N GLN A 402 -7.11 -0.41 -21.83
CA GLN A 402 -7.20 0.90 -22.49
C GLN A 402 -7.29 2.01 -21.44
N GLN A 403 -6.77 3.18 -21.80
CA GLN A 403 -6.75 4.33 -20.89
C GLN A 403 -8.16 4.83 -20.63
N LYS A 404 -8.51 5.01 -19.36
CA LYS A 404 -9.73 5.74 -18.98
C LYS A 404 -9.45 7.24 -18.83
N PRO A 405 -10.49 8.10 -18.87
CA PRO A 405 -10.36 9.50 -18.50
C PRO A 405 -9.69 9.73 -17.13
N ALA A 406 -9.83 8.77 -16.19
CA ALA A 406 -9.13 8.77 -14.90
C ALA A 406 -7.61 8.93 -15.02
N LEU A 407 -6.96 8.24 -15.97
CA LEU A 407 -5.52 8.37 -16.21
C LEU A 407 -5.15 9.81 -16.58
N ARG A 408 -5.98 10.44 -17.42
CA ARG A 408 -5.79 11.85 -17.78
C ARG A 408 -5.99 12.77 -16.59
N GLY A 409 -6.92 12.46 -15.70
CA GLY A 409 -7.11 13.17 -14.43
C GLY A 409 -5.83 13.18 -13.59
N VAL A 410 -5.20 12.03 -13.40
CA VAL A 410 -3.91 11.94 -12.69
C VAL A 410 -2.83 12.77 -13.41
N ALA A 411 -2.73 12.67 -14.73
CA ALA A 411 -1.76 13.43 -15.52
C ALA A 411 -1.95 14.96 -15.40
N ASP A 412 -3.19 15.43 -15.42
CA ASP A 412 -3.52 16.84 -15.26
C ASP A 412 -3.20 17.33 -13.84
N GLY A 413 -3.50 16.54 -12.81
CA GLY A 413 -3.14 16.84 -11.43
C GLY A 413 -1.63 16.93 -11.20
N LEU A 414 -0.86 15.97 -11.74
CA LEU A 414 0.62 16.00 -11.69
C LEU A 414 1.19 17.24 -12.40
N SER A 415 0.55 17.68 -13.48
CA SER A 415 0.98 18.82 -14.29
C SER A 415 0.45 20.17 -13.77
N GLY A 416 -0.29 20.20 -12.66
CA GLY A 416 -0.89 21.41 -12.11
C GLY A 416 -1.97 22.06 -12.98
N LYS A 417 -2.58 21.32 -13.91
CA LYS A 417 -3.65 21.81 -14.78
C LYS A 417 -4.97 21.94 -14.01
N ALA A 418 -5.92 22.66 -14.60
CA ALA A 418 -7.27 22.77 -14.05
C ALA A 418 -7.97 21.41 -14.05
N CYS A 419 -8.60 21.05 -12.93
CA CYS A 419 -9.35 19.80 -12.80
C CYS A 419 -10.77 19.97 -13.31
N THR A 420 -11.05 19.41 -14.48
CA THR A 420 -12.36 19.49 -15.15
C THR A 420 -12.96 18.10 -15.35
N ASN A 421 -14.29 18.07 -15.48
CA ASN A 421 -15.07 16.91 -15.90
C ASN A 421 -15.52 17.03 -17.37
N THR A 422 -14.70 17.67 -18.20
CA THR A 422 -14.92 17.87 -19.63
C THR A 422 -13.83 17.24 -20.45
#